data_AF-A0A8K0UBU7-F1
#
_entry.id   AF-A0A8K0UBU7-F1
#
_cell.length_a   1.000
_cell.length_b   1.000
_cell.length_c   1.000
_cell.angle_alpha   90.00
_cell.angle_beta   90.00
_cell.angle_gamma   90.00
#
_symmetry.space_group_name_H-M   'P 1'
#
loop_
_entity.id
_entity.type
_entity.pdbx_description
1 polymer ?
#
loop_
_entity_poly.entity_id
_entity_poly.type
_entity_poly.pdbx_seq_one_letter_code
_entity_poly.pdbx_strand_id
1 'polypeptide(L)'
;MRDALSRLCLALCFLAILTLRTLAQQNVVLASTDPDIVYNPPLCTAASISTGCISPWQVVNDTELGSTLVSTNGPIPEAGNVIPQLFFTFRASTLYLRTASSSNATVNFTLTAEPTDVTITKEVNTSISLIVAVDLPETQSTTLGITFLPSDLPSQFDVESIVLSVANASATSSYLPSPSLPASSAPPTLTPPPSASATSNDDDEKGTIIGATLGAILGALIIVIAGIVLYRRRTRRLGGPRAIQRTR
;
A
#
# COMPACT_ATOMS: atom_id res chain seq x y z
N MET A 1 51.44 7.66 1.98
CA MET A 1 50.52 7.09 0.96
C MET A 1 49.51 6.08 1.53
N ARG A 2 49.82 5.33 2.59
CA ARG A 2 48.82 4.48 3.28
C ARG A 2 47.68 5.28 3.92
N ASP A 3 47.98 6.47 4.44
CA ASP A 3 46.99 7.29 5.16
C ASP A 3 45.94 7.94 4.24
N ALA A 4 46.33 8.29 3.00
CA ALA A 4 45.42 8.85 2.01
C ALA A 4 44.37 7.82 1.54
N LEU A 5 44.77 6.54 1.45
CA LEU A 5 43.90 5.45 1.04
C LEU A 5 42.90 5.06 2.15
N SER A 6 43.34 5.11 3.41
CA SER A 6 42.47 4.90 4.57
C SER A 6 41.40 6.00 4.69
N ARG A 7 41.77 7.27 4.50
CA ARG A 7 40.83 8.40 4.54
C ARG A 7 39.81 8.37 3.39
N LEU A 8 40.23 7.98 2.19
CA LEU A 8 39.33 7.84 1.04
C LEU A 8 38.33 6.69 1.25
N CYS A 9 38.78 5.58 1.84
CA CYS A 9 37.93 4.43 2.13
C CYS A 9 36.90 4.76 3.22
N LEU A 10 37.31 5.48 4.28
CA LEU A 10 36.41 6.02 5.30
C LEU A 10 35.39 6.99 4.69
N ALA A 11 35.81 7.90 3.81
CA ALA A 11 34.90 8.83 3.14
C ALA A 11 33.88 8.12 2.23
N LEU A 12 34.29 7.09 1.49
CA LEU A 12 33.41 6.26 0.67
C LEU A 12 32.44 5.41 1.51
N CYS A 13 32.89 4.86 2.64
CA CYS A 13 32.00 4.17 3.58
C CYS A 13 30.99 5.14 4.20
N PHE A 14 31.41 6.36 4.60
CA PHE A 14 30.50 7.39 5.08
C PHE A 14 29.50 7.82 4.01
N LEU A 15 29.93 7.98 2.75
CA LEU A 15 29.05 8.33 1.63
C LEU A 15 28.03 7.21 1.35
N ALA A 16 28.44 5.94 1.42
CA ALA A 16 27.56 4.79 1.25
C ALA A 16 26.52 4.69 2.38
N ILE A 17 26.93 4.94 3.63
CA ILE A 17 26.01 4.98 4.79
C ILE A 17 25.03 6.15 4.67
N LEU A 18 25.46 7.31 4.15
CA LEU A 18 24.59 8.46 3.87
C LEU A 18 23.58 8.22 2.73
N THR A 19 23.82 7.23 1.87
CA THR A 19 22.86 6.82 0.82
C THR A 19 21.86 5.74 1.24
N LEU A 20 22.02 5.11 2.41
CA LEU A 20 20.94 4.32 3.00
C LEU A 20 19.87 5.28 3.53
N ARG A 21 18.99 5.73 2.64
CA ARG A 21 17.68 6.22 3.06
C ARG A 21 16.95 5.03 3.68
N THR A 22 16.96 4.96 5.01
CA THR A 22 16.02 4.12 5.73
C THR A 22 14.63 4.66 5.43
N LEU A 23 13.88 3.99 4.54
CA LEU A 23 12.46 4.22 4.40
C LEU A 23 11.82 3.72 5.69
N ALA A 24 11.46 4.65 6.58
CA ALA A 24 10.75 4.31 7.79
C ALA A 24 9.34 3.89 7.40
N GLN A 25 9.06 2.59 7.48
CA GLN A 25 7.71 2.06 7.27
C GLN A 25 6.82 2.48 8.45
N GLN A 26 5.67 3.07 8.16
CA GLN A 26 4.73 3.59 9.13
C GLN A 26 3.41 2.82 9.05
N ASN A 27 2.80 2.59 10.20
CA ASN A 27 1.48 1.97 10.26
C ASN A 27 0.41 3.05 10.42
N VAL A 28 -0.59 3.03 9.54
CA VAL A 28 -1.78 3.88 9.60
C VAL A 28 -2.94 2.99 9.99
N VAL A 29 -3.63 3.35 11.07
CA VAL A 29 -4.78 2.58 11.58
C VAL A 29 -6.04 3.36 11.26
N LEU A 30 -6.92 2.75 10.48
CA LEU A 30 -8.25 3.26 10.15
C LEU A 30 -9.26 2.54 11.04
N ALA A 31 -10.09 3.32 11.72
CA ALA A 31 -11.24 2.78 12.44
C ALA A 31 -12.26 2.22 11.44
N SER A 32 -13.08 1.26 11.87
CA SER A 32 -14.18 0.75 11.03
C SER A 32 -15.15 1.86 10.58
N THR A 33 -15.30 2.93 11.35
CA THR A 33 -16.16 4.08 11.02
C THR A 33 -15.41 5.21 10.30
N ASP A 34 -14.20 4.97 9.81
CA ASP A 34 -13.41 5.98 9.12
C ASP A 34 -14.15 6.47 7.86
N PRO A 35 -14.25 7.79 7.62
CA PRO A 35 -15.00 8.36 6.49
C PRO A 35 -14.45 7.96 5.12
N ASP A 36 -13.21 7.48 5.04
CA ASP A 36 -12.64 7.02 3.78
C ASP A 36 -13.20 5.65 3.38
N ILE A 37 -13.76 4.91 4.33
CA ILE A 37 -14.39 3.61 4.10
C ILE A 37 -15.83 3.83 3.64
N VAL A 38 -16.10 3.42 2.40
CA VAL A 38 -17.42 3.53 1.77
C VAL A 38 -18.20 2.23 1.97
N TYR A 39 -19.30 2.33 2.71
CA TYR A 39 -20.26 1.25 2.89
C TYR A 39 -21.38 1.35 1.86
N ASN A 40 -21.75 0.23 1.26
CA ASN A 40 -22.89 0.10 0.37
C ASN A 40 -23.76 -1.09 0.81
N PRO A 41 -25.05 -0.89 1.16
CA PRO A 41 -25.72 0.39 1.38
C PRO A 41 -25.02 1.27 2.45
N PRO A 42 -25.31 2.58 2.54
CA PRO A 42 -24.65 3.47 3.49
C PRO A 42 -24.82 3.04 4.95
N LEU A 43 -23.80 3.29 5.78
CA LEU A 43 -23.80 3.00 7.21
C LEU A 43 -24.91 3.78 7.95
N CYS A 44 -25.69 3.11 8.81
CA CYS A 44 -26.56 3.80 9.77
C CYS A 44 -25.85 4.00 11.12
N THR A 45 -25.75 5.27 11.54
CA THR A 45 -25.24 5.67 12.87
C THR A 45 -26.39 5.82 13.86
N ALA A 46 -26.09 5.83 15.17
CA ALA A 46 -27.10 6.00 16.22
C ALA A 46 -27.99 7.25 16.03
N ALA A 47 -27.43 8.34 15.51
CA ALA A 47 -28.19 9.56 15.19
C ALA A 47 -29.17 9.34 14.03
N SER A 48 -28.76 8.63 12.98
CA SER A 48 -29.59 8.42 11.79
C SER A 48 -30.68 7.36 11.99
N ILE A 49 -30.55 6.46 12.97
CA ILE A 49 -31.61 5.50 13.33
C ILE A 49 -32.87 6.25 13.80
N SER A 50 -32.72 7.35 14.54
CA SER A 50 -33.84 8.17 15.01
C SER A 50 -34.64 8.83 13.87
N THR A 51 -34.00 9.00 12.71
CA THR A 51 -34.61 9.52 11.47
C THR A 51 -35.13 8.42 10.53
N GLY A 52 -35.09 7.14 10.94
CA GLY A 52 -35.54 6.01 10.13
C GLY A 52 -34.50 5.49 9.14
N CYS A 53 -33.21 5.67 9.41
CA CYS A 53 -32.15 5.04 8.61
C CYS A 53 -32.24 3.52 8.76
N ILE A 54 -32.43 2.84 7.63
CA ILE A 54 -32.45 1.38 7.54
C ILE A 54 -31.29 0.97 6.64
N SER A 55 -30.34 0.23 7.20
CA SER A 55 -29.19 -0.30 6.48
C SER A 55 -28.78 -1.65 7.07
N PRO A 56 -28.30 -2.58 6.25
CA PRO A 56 -27.68 -3.81 6.74
C PRO A 56 -26.35 -3.55 7.46
N TRP A 57 -25.75 -2.36 7.30
CA TRP A 57 -24.54 -1.95 8.02
C TRP A 57 -24.88 -1.12 9.25
N GLN A 58 -24.37 -1.55 10.40
CA GLN A 58 -24.66 -0.95 11.70
C GLN A 58 -23.39 -0.74 12.50
N VAL A 59 -23.31 0.39 13.21
CA VAL A 59 -22.25 0.62 14.19
C VAL A 59 -22.65 -0.06 15.50
N VAL A 60 -21.83 -0.99 15.95
CA VAL A 60 -22.05 -1.76 17.19
C VAL A 60 -20.89 -1.47 18.13
N ASN A 61 -21.19 -1.34 19.43
CA ASN A 61 -20.16 -1.25 20.45
C ASN A 61 -19.71 -2.66 20.81
N ASP A 62 -18.43 -2.95 20.61
CA ASP A 62 -17.82 -4.18 21.09
C ASP A 62 -17.65 -4.10 22.61
N THR A 63 -18.38 -4.94 23.33
CA THR A 63 -18.32 -5.02 24.79
C THR A 63 -17.04 -5.68 25.29
N GLU A 64 -16.34 -6.47 24.47
CA GLU A 64 -15.12 -7.18 24.85
C GLU A 64 -13.90 -6.26 24.78
N LEU A 65 -13.79 -5.46 23.71
CA LEU A 65 -12.66 -4.57 23.48
C LEU A 65 -12.94 -3.10 23.85
N GLY A 66 -14.20 -2.75 24.13
CA GLY A 66 -14.62 -1.37 24.41
C GLY A 66 -14.47 -0.43 23.20
N SER A 67 -14.41 -0.98 22.00
CA SER A 67 -14.25 -0.26 20.73
C SER A 67 -15.56 -0.23 19.94
N THR A 68 -15.66 0.65 18.95
CA THR A 68 -16.77 0.66 18.00
C THR A 68 -16.38 -0.14 16.77
N LEU A 69 -17.22 -1.08 16.35
CA LEU A 69 -17.05 -1.84 15.12
C LEU A 69 -18.23 -1.60 14.17
N VAL A 70 -18.02 -1.90 12.89
CA VAL A 70 -19.10 -1.89 11.90
C VAL A 70 -19.47 -3.33 11.60
N SER A 71 -20.75 -3.66 11.78
CA SER A 71 -21.29 -5.00 11.67
C SER A 71 -22.32 -5.10 10.56
N THR A 72 -22.42 -6.27 9.94
CA THR A 72 -23.54 -6.66 9.09
C THR A 72 -23.88 -8.13 9.24
N ASN A 73 -25.18 -8.45 9.18
CA ASN A 73 -25.69 -9.80 9.15
C ASN A 73 -26.09 -10.25 7.73
N GLY A 74 -25.68 -9.47 6.72
CA GLY A 74 -26.05 -9.71 5.33
C GLY A 74 -27.23 -8.86 4.85
N PRO A 75 -27.85 -9.22 3.73
CA PRO A 75 -28.98 -8.50 3.16
C PRO A 75 -30.21 -8.52 4.09
N ILE A 76 -30.90 -7.39 4.22
CA ILE A 76 -32.14 -7.29 5.00
C ILE A 76 -33.33 -6.87 4.12
N PRO A 77 -34.55 -7.40 4.33
CA PRO A 77 -35.72 -7.07 3.52
C PRO A 77 -36.09 -5.58 3.54
N GLU A 78 -35.92 -4.94 4.68
CA GLU A 78 -36.29 -3.54 4.91
C GLU A 78 -35.39 -2.57 4.11
N ALA A 79 -34.17 -3.00 3.77
CA ALA A 79 -33.24 -2.28 2.89
C ALA A 79 -33.24 -2.80 1.45
N GLY A 80 -34.27 -3.56 1.04
CA GLY A 80 -34.41 -4.06 -0.32
C GLY A 80 -33.53 -5.28 -0.66
N ASN A 81 -33.07 -6.03 0.35
CA ASN A 81 -32.18 -7.20 0.19
C ASN A 81 -30.90 -6.90 -0.61
N VAL A 82 -30.36 -5.68 -0.48
CA VAL A 82 -29.08 -5.32 -1.10
C VAL A 82 -27.94 -6.04 -0.38
N ILE A 83 -27.02 -6.62 -1.16
CA ILE A 83 -25.84 -7.31 -0.63
C ILE A 83 -24.88 -6.27 -0.03
N PRO A 84 -24.51 -6.40 1.26
CA PRO A 84 -23.56 -5.51 1.90
C PRO A 84 -22.18 -5.58 1.25
N GLN A 85 -21.63 -4.42 0.92
CA GLN A 85 -20.31 -4.21 0.35
C GLN A 85 -19.57 -3.10 1.07
N LEU A 86 -18.25 -3.21 1.12
CA LEU A 86 -17.32 -2.21 1.64
C LEU A 86 -16.26 -1.92 0.59
N PHE A 87 -15.94 -0.64 0.40
CA PHE A 87 -14.90 -0.18 -0.51
C PHE A 87 -13.98 0.83 0.15
N PHE A 88 -12.70 0.76 -0.15
CA PHE A 88 -11.73 1.76 0.29
C PHE A 88 -10.49 1.73 -0.59
N THR A 89 -9.97 2.90 -0.97
CA THR A 89 -8.80 3.02 -1.85
C THR A 89 -7.61 3.57 -1.09
N PHE A 90 -6.45 2.95 -1.25
CA PHE A 90 -5.24 3.29 -0.50
C PHE A 90 -3.96 3.05 -1.31
N ARG A 91 -2.83 3.50 -0.74
CA ARG A 91 -1.48 3.16 -1.20
C ARG A 91 -0.68 2.64 -0.02
N ALA A 92 -0.34 1.36 -0.06
CA ALA A 92 0.38 0.68 1.01
C ALA A 92 1.14 -0.51 0.45
N SER A 93 2.14 -0.99 1.18
CA SER A 93 2.87 -2.23 0.88
C SER A 93 2.18 -3.45 1.47
N THR A 94 1.39 -3.23 2.52
CA THR A 94 0.67 -4.27 3.23
C THR A 94 -0.62 -3.72 3.79
N LEU A 95 -1.68 -4.51 3.70
CA LEU A 95 -2.97 -4.28 4.34
C LEU A 95 -3.27 -5.40 5.33
N TYR A 96 -3.72 -5.01 6.52
CA TYR A 96 -4.24 -5.88 7.56
C TYR A 96 -5.69 -5.47 7.81
N LEU A 97 -6.63 -6.38 7.57
CA LEU A 97 -8.03 -6.23 7.95
C LEU A 97 -8.27 -7.10 9.18
N ARG A 98 -8.66 -6.46 10.27
CA ARG A 98 -9.01 -7.14 11.51
C ARG A 98 -10.51 -7.27 11.63
N THR A 99 -10.97 -8.49 11.87
CA THR A 99 -12.38 -8.82 12.10
C THR A 99 -12.59 -9.21 13.55
N ALA A 100 -13.79 -8.97 14.08
CA ALA A 100 -14.12 -9.33 15.45
C ALA A 100 -14.13 -10.86 15.64
N SER A 101 -13.93 -11.31 16.88
CA SER A 101 -13.99 -12.73 17.27
C SER A 101 -15.37 -13.37 17.01
N SER A 102 -16.43 -12.56 16.99
CA SER A 102 -17.81 -12.95 16.66
C SER A 102 -18.05 -13.17 15.17
N SER A 103 -17.17 -12.67 14.29
CA SER A 103 -17.36 -12.71 12.84
C SER A 103 -17.26 -14.14 12.31
N ASN A 104 -18.26 -14.59 11.55
CA ASN A 104 -18.33 -15.95 11.01
C ASN A 104 -18.87 -16.02 9.57
N ALA A 105 -19.07 -14.87 8.92
CA ALA A 105 -19.49 -14.78 7.54
C ALA A 105 -18.38 -15.12 6.55
N THR A 106 -18.80 -15.53 5.36
CA THR A 106 -17.92 -15.66 4.20
C THR A 106 -18.03 -14.39 3.36
N VAL A 107 -16.90 -13.82 2.97
CA VAL A 107 -16.83 -12.61 2.14
C VAL A 107 -15.95 -12.83 0.92
N ASN A 108 -16.30 -12.19 -0.19
CA ASN A 108 -15.41 -12.02 -1.32
C ASN A 108 -14.52 -10.81 -1.08
N PHE A 109 -13.22 -11.07 -0.94
CA PHE A 109 -12.19 -10.07 -0.73
C PHE A 109 -11.47 -9.81 -2.05
N THR A 110 -11.59 -8.59 -2.57
CA THR A 110 -11.03 -8.16 -3.85
C THR A 110 -10.08 -6.99 -3.64
N LEU A 111 -8.90 -7.07 -4.26
CA LEU A 111 -7.95 -5.97 -4.37
C LEU A 111 -7.68 -5.70 -5.84
N THR A 112 -7.82 -4.45 -6.26
CA THR A 112 -7.51 -4.02 -7.63
C THR A 112 -6.51 -2.88 -7.58
N ALA A 113 -5.35 -3.06 -8.21
CA ALA A 113 -4.31 -2.04 -8.29
C ALA A 113 -4.38 -1.29 -9.64
N GLU A 114 -4.46 0.03 -9.58
CA GLU A 114 -4.47 0.92 -10.75
C GLU A 114 -3.16 1.72 -10.79
N PRO A 115 -2.46 1.81 -11.95
CA PRO A 115 -2.92 1.54 -13.32
C PRO A 115 -2.55 0.16 -13.90
N THR A 116 -2.05 -0.78 -13.10
CA THR A 116 -1.68 -2.10 -13.66
C THR A 116 -2.87 -3.02 -13.90
N ASP A 117 -4.05 -2.64 -13.42
CA ASP A 117 -5.31 -3.40 -13.46
C ASP A 117 -5.18 -4.83 -12.89
N VAL A 118 -4.17 -5.06 -12.05
CA VAL A 118 -3.98 -6.34 -11.37
C VAL A 118 -5.06 -6.48 -10.31
N THR A 119 -5.90 -7.49 -10.49
CA THR A 119 -6.99 -7.80 -9.56
C THR A 119 -6.78 -9.17 -8.93
N ILE A 120 -6.95 -9.24 -7.61
CA ILE A 120 -6.93 -10.48 -6.84
C ILE A 120 -8.27 -10.57 -6.12
N THR A 121 -8.99 -11.67 -6.33
CA THR A 121 -10.25 -11.95 -5.62
C THR A 121 -10.14 -13.29 -4.92
N LYS A 122 -10.54 -13.34 -3.64
CA LYS A 122 -10.55 -14.55 -2.85
C LYS A 122 -11.75 -14.59 -1.91
N GLU A 123 -12.37 -15.75 -1.82
CA GLU A 123 -13.38 -16.03 -0.82
C GLU A 123 -12.70 -16.31 0.53
N VAL A 124 -13.15 -15.64 1.59
CA VAL A 124 -12.54 -15.70 2.92
C VAL A 124 -13.62 -15.88 3.97
N ASN A 125 -13.45 -16.87 4.84
CA ASN A 125 -14.23 -16.99 6.06
C ASN A 125 -13.65 -16.07 7.14
N THR A 126 -14.49 -15.20 7.70
CA THR A 126 -14.06 -14.12 8.60
C THR A 126 -13.81 -14.54 10.05
N SER A 127 -14.02 -15.82 10.37
CA SER A 127 -13.63 -16.42 11.67
C SER A 127 -12.12 -16.47 11.90
N ILE A 128 -11.30 -16.18 10.89
CA ILE A 128 -9.84 -16.15 10.98
C ILE A 128 -9.28 -14.89 11.69
N SER A 129 -10.14 -13.93 12.06
CA SER A 129 -9.85 -12.68 12.79
C SER A 129 -8.88 -11.69 12.11
N LEU A 130 -8.02 -12.13 11.20
CA LEU A 130 -7.04 -11.30 10.51
C LEU A 130 -6.86 -11.75 9.06
N ILE A 131 -7.07 -10.80 8.15
CA ILE A 131 -6.84 -10.96 6.72
C ILE A 131 -5.67 -10.07 6.34
N VAL A 132 -4.66 -10.63 5.67
CA VAL A 132 -3.43 -9.92 5.31
C VAL A 132 -3.20 -9.99 3.81
N ALA A 133 -2.92 -8.84 3.21
CA ALA A 133 -2.44 -8.73 1.85
C ALA A 133 -1.07 -8.07 1.86
N VAL A 134 -0.06 -8.80 1.39
CA VAL A 134 1.35 -8.38 1.35
C VAL A 134 1.79 -8.10 -0.09
N ASP A 135 2.97 -7.52 -0.25
CA ASP A 135 3.60 -7.21 -1.55
C ASP A 135 2.68 -6.38 -2.47
N LEU A 136 1.92 -5.47 -1.87
CA LEU A 136 1.07 -4.55 -2.61
C LEU A 136 1.94 -3.45 -3.27
N PRO A 137 1.60 -3.01 -4.49
CA PRO A 137 2.38 -2.02 -5.20
C PRO A 137 2.25 -0.64 -4.55
N GLU A 138 3.24 -0.27 -3.72
CA GLU A 138 3.25 0.99 -2.94
C GLU A 138 3.09 2.27 -3.79
N THR A 139 3.49 2.22 -5.06
CA THR A 139 3.42 3.36 -5.99
C THR A 139 2.08 3.49 -6.70
N GLN A 140 1.18 2.52 -6.52
CA GLN A 140 -0.10 2.42 -7.20
C GLN A 140 -1.25 2.53 -6.22
N SER A 141 -2.39 3.02 -6.71
CA SER A 141 -3.62 3.05 -5.92
C SER A 141 -4.24 1.66 -5.93
N THR A 142 -4.46 1.08 -4.76
CA THR A 142 -5.14 -0.20 -4.59
C THR A 142 -6.52 0.02 -3.99
N THR A 143 -7.56 -0.46 -4.65
CA THR A 143 -8.93 -0.45 -4.16
C THR A 143 -9.25 -1.80 -3.54
N LEU A 144 -9.57 -1.79 -2.26
CA LEU A 144 -10.20 -2.89 -1.55
C LEU A 144 -11.69 -2.87 -1.81
N GLY A 145 -12.23 -4.01 -2.22
CA GLY A 145 -13.66 -4.31 -2.25
C GLY A 145 -13.93 -5.56 -1.45
N ILE A 146 -14.86 -5.48 -0.49
CA ILE A 146 -15.34 -6.64 0.27
C ILE A 146 -16.82 -6.78 -0.01
N THR A 147 -17.26 -7.97 -0.41
CA THR A 147 -18.67 -8.27 -0.64
C THR A 147 -19.10 -9.42 0.26
N PHE A 148 -20.16 -9.21 1.03
CA PHE A 148 -20.76 -10.26 1.84
C PHE A 148 -21.34 -11.36 0.95
N LEU A 149 -21.11 -12.64 1.27
CA LEU A 149 -21.73 -13.76 0.58
C LEU A 149 -22.89 -14.32 1.43
N PRO A 150 -24.15 -14.14 0.99
CA PRO A 150 -25.30 -14.66 1.71
C PRO A 150 -25.24 -16.18 1.86
N SER A 151 -25.59 -16.66 3.04
CA SER A 151 -25.68 -18.08 3.37
C SER A 151 -27.05 -18.41 3.96
N ASP A 152 -27.46 -19.68 3.87
CA ASP A 152 -28.72 -20.15 4.47
C ASP A 152 -28.68 -20.15 6.01
N LEU A 153 -27.48 -20.14 6.59
CA LEU A 153 -27.24 -20.02 8.02
C LEU A 153 -27.00 -18.55 8.42
N PRO A 154 -27.43 -18.13 9.62
CA PRO A 154 -27.14 -16.79 10.11
C PRO A 154 -25.63 -16.61 10.24
N SER A 155 -25.11 -15.59 9.56
CA SER A 155 -23.71 -15.24 9.61
C SER A 155 -23.54 -13.74 9.79
N GLN A 156 -22.42 -13.34 10.38
CA GLN A 156 -22.12 -11.98 10.75
C GLN A 156 -20.72 -11.63 10.27
N PHE A 157 -20.59 -10.45 9.68
CA PHE A 157 -19.32 -9.85 9.30
C PHE A 157 -19.08 -8.58 10.11
N ASP A 158 -18.03 -8.61 10.92
CA ASP A 158 -17.67 -7.51 11.82
C ASP A 158 -16.30 -6.95 11.43
N VAL A 159 -16.27 -5.69 11.02
CA VAL A 159 -15.05 -4.94 10.70
C VAL A 159 -14.60 -4.21 11.97
N GLU A 160 -13.45 -4.58 12.51
CA GLU A 160 -12.88 -3.93 13.69
C GLU A 160 -12.00 -2.74 13.27
N SER A 161 -10.98 -3.00 12.46
CA SER A 161 -10.05 -1.98 11.99
C SER A 161 -9.30 -2.42 10.73
N ILE A 162 -8.78 -1.44 10.00
CA ILE A 162 -7.89 -1.66 8.86
C ILE A 162 -6.55 -1.00 9.19
N VAL A 163 -5.47 -1.75 9.12
CA VAL A 163 -4.11 -1.24 9.31
C VAL A 163 -3.36 -1.32 7.98
N LEU A 164 -2.80 -0.19 7.58
CA LEU A 164 -1.99 -0.06 6.37
C LEU A 164 -0.54 0.13 6.76
N SER A 165 0.36 -0.55 6.07
CA SER A 165 1.79 -0.33 6.20
C SER A 165 2.30 0.47 5.00
N VAL A 166 2.80 1.69 5.25
CA VAL A 166 3.17 2.65 4.20
C VAL A 166 4.63 3.04 4.32
N ALA A 167 5.34 3.20 3.19
CA ALA A 167 6.74 3.63 3.20
C ALA A 167 6.92 5.13 3.52
N ASN A 168 5.86 5.94 3.40
CA ASN A 168 5.89 7.38 3.70
C ASN A 168 4.46 7.91 3.99
N ALA A 169 4.10 8.15 5.25
CA ALA A 169 2.74 8.56 5.61
C ALA A 169 2.33 9.94 5.08
N SER A 170 3.29 10.85 4.85
CA SER A 170 3.02 12.16 4.26
C SER A 170 2.57 12.08 2.79
N ALA A 171 2.86 10.96 2.10
CA ALA A 171 2.35 10.69 0.76
C ALA A 171 0.95 10.05 0.76
N THR A 172 0.45 9.62 1.93
CA THR A 172 -0.86 8.98 2.09
C THR A 172 -1.95 10.02 2.42
N SER A 173 -1.61 11.12 3.11
CA SER A 173 -2.56 12.20 3.41
C SER A 173 -3.07 12.97 2.19
N SER A 174 -2.46 12.80 1.01
CA SER A 174 -2.96 13.37 -0.25
C SER A 174 -3.99 12.49 -0.97
N TYR A 175 -4.23 11.27 -0.50
CA TYR A 175 -5.08 10.28 -1.17
C TYR A 175 -6.13 9.61 -0.27
N LEU A 176 -6.03 9.79 1.05
CA LEU A 176 -7.21 9.69 1.93
C LEU A 176 -8.11 10.90 1.61
N PRO A 177 -9.36 10.73 1.15
CA PRO A 177 -10.18 11.85 0.75
C PRO A 177 -10.28 12.88 1.90
N SER A 178 -9.87 14.11 1.63
CA SER A 178 -10.16 15.20 2.56
C SER A 178 -11.68 15.28 2.75
N PRO A 179 -12.20 15.42 3.97
CA PRO A 179 -13.64 15.50 4.21
C PRO A 179 -14.19 16.72 3.46
N SER A 180 -14.79 16.48 2.30
CA SER A 180 -15.44 17.52 1.50
C SER A 180 -16.92 17.53 1.86
N LEU A 181 -17.43 18.72 2.13
CA LEU A 181 -18.85 18.94 2.41
C LEU A 181 -19.67 18.46 1.19
N PRO A 182 -20.80 17.76 1.39
CA PRO A 182 -21.56 17.17 0.29
C PRO A 182 -22.02 18.24 -0.70
N ALA A 183 -21.82 17.96 -1.99
CA ALA A 183 -22.32 18.81 -3.07
C ALA A 183 -23.86 18.82 -3.06
N SER A 184 -24.44 20.02 -2.94
CA SER A 184 -25.89 20.23 -3.05
C SER A 184 -26.38 19.70 -4.41
N SER A 185 -27.17 18.63 -4.39
CA SER A 185 -27.64 17.94 -5.58
C SER A 185 -28.72 18.77 -6.31
N ALA A 186 -28.40 19.28 -7.50
CA ALA A 186 -29.41 19.68 -8.48
C ALA A 186 -29.78 18.46 -9.34
N PRO A 187 -31.07 18.28 -9.72
CA PRO A 187 -31.52 17.12 -10.49
C PRO A 187 -30.95 17.13 -11.93
N PRO A 188 -30.68 15.95 -12.54
CA PRO A 188 -30.05 15.88 -13.84
C PRO A 188 -31.01 16.22 -14.99
N THR A 189 -30.59 17.11 -15.88
CA THR A 189 -31.25 17.39 -17.16
C THR A 189 -30.69 16.47 -18.24
N LEU A 190 -31.53 15.57 -18.77
CA LEU A 190 -31.20 14.69 -19.89
C LEU A 190 -31.17 15.49 -21.19
N THR A 191 -30.03 15.52 -21.88
CA THR A 191 -29.91 16.05 -23.25
C THR A 191 -29.27 14.97 -24.14
N PRO A 192 -29.85 14.61 -25.30
CA PRO A 192 -29.31 13.58 -26.19
C PRO A 192 -28.05 14.06 -26.95
N PRO A 193 -27.14 13.14 -27.36
CA PRO A 193 -25.83 13.51 -27.90
C PRO A 193 -25.88 13.85 -29.40
N PRO A 194 -25.11 14.84 -29.88
CA PRO A 194 -24.74 14.94 -31.28
C PRO A 194 -23.45 14.17 -31.58
N SER A 195 -23.45 13.43 -32.69
CA SER A 195 -22.27 12.85 -33.31
C SER A 195 -21.43 13.93 -33.99
N ALA A 196 -20.13 14.02 -33.67
CA ALA A 196 -19.10 14.39 -34.65
C ALA A 196 -17.69 14.00 -34.16
N SER A 197 -16.92 13.46 -35.10
CA SER A 197 -15.50 13.14 -35.08
C SER A 197 -14.57 14.36 -34.98
N ALA A 198 -13.47 14.23 -34.23
CA ALA A 198 -12.20 14.89 -34.55
C ALA A 198 -11.02 14.23 -33.82
N THR A 199 -9.99 13.94 -34.61
CA THR A 199 -8.63 13.53 -34.24
C THR A 199 -7.88 14.67 -33.55
N SER A 200 -7.09 14.37 -32.51
CA SER A 200 -5.87 15.12 -32.21
C SER A 200 -4.87 14.21 -31.48
N ASN A 201 -3.68 14.15 -32.06
CA ASN A 201 -2.47 13.57 -31.50
C ASN A 201 -2.10 14.30 -30.20
N ASP A 202 -1.69 13.54 -29.18
CA ASP A 202 -0.73 14.00 -28.19
C ASP A 202 0.29 12.88 -27.98
N ASP A 203 1.45 13.08 -28.61
CA ASP A 203 2.70 12.37 -28.33
C ASP A 203 3.19 12.84 -26.95
N ASP A 204 3.04 11.98 -25.93
CA ASP A 204 3.61 12.25 -24.61
C ASP A 204 4.90 11.44 -24.42
N GLU A 205 6.00 12.17 -24.55
CA GLU A 205 7.39 11.76 -24.46
C GLU A 205 7.73 11.23 -23.05
N LYS A 206 7.64 9.91 -22.85
CA LYS A 206 8.18 9.26 -21.64
C LYS A 206 9.68 9.02 -21.78
N GLY A 207 10.44 10.09 -21.55
CA GLY A 207 11.89 10.07 -21.40
C GLY A 207 12.36 9.21 -20.22
N THR A 208 12.90 8.04 -20.57
CA THR A 208 14.10 7.40 -20.01
C THR A 208 14.69 8.00 -18.72
N ILE A 209 14.44 7.34 -17.57
CA ILE A 209 15.28 7.45 -16.37
C ILE A 209 15.63 6.04 -15.86
N ILE A 210 16.34 5.27 -16.68
CA ILE A 210 16.97 3.99 -16.28
C ILE A 210 18.52 4.09 -16.33
N GLY A 211 19.07 5.22 -16.81
CA GLY A 211 20.53 5.37 -17.00
C GLY A 211 21.35 5.62 -15.72
N ALA A 212 20.77 6.19 -14.68
CA ALA A 212 21.55 6.66 -13.52
C ALA A 212 21.95 5.54 -12.54
N THR A 213 21.13 4.52 -12.36
CA THR A 213 21.39 3.43 -11.40
C THR A 213 22.40 2.42 -11.92
N LEU A 214 22.32 2.08 -13.21
CA LEU A 214 23.28 1.17 -13.87
C LEU A 214 24.68 1.82 -13.99
N GLY A 215 24.74 3.11 -14.29
CA GLY A 215 26.02 3.85 -14.40
C GLY A 215 26.79 3.92 -13.08
N ALA A 216 26.09 4.13 -11.96
CA ALA A 216 26.73 4.21 -10.64
C ALA A 216 27.33 2.86 -10.20
N ILE A 217 26.63 1.75 -10.45
CA ILE A 217 27.09 0.41 -10.08
C ILE A 217 28.31 0.01 -10.93
N LEU A 218 28.25 0.21 -12.25
CA LEU A 218 29.38 -0.06 -13.15
C LEU A 218 30.59 0.84 -12.85
N GLY A 219 30.35 2.13 -12.58
CA GLY A 219 31.41 3.08 -12.23
C GLY A 219 32.14 2.70 -10.94
N ALA A 220 31.41 2.33 -9.89
CA ALA A 220 32.00 1.87 -8.63
C ALA A 220 32.83 0.58 -8.82
N LEU A 221 32.34 -0.35 -9.63
CA LEU A 221 33.00 -1.63 -9.87
C LEU A 221 34.33 -1.45 -10.62
N ILE A 222 34.37 -0.55 -11.61
CA ILE A 222 35.61 -0.21 -12.35
C ILE A 222 36.65 0.44 -11.44
N ILE A 223 36.24 1.35 -10.55
CA ILE A 223 37.15 2.03 -9.61
C ILE A 223 37.77 1.02 -8.64
N VAL A 224 36.98 0.07 -8.12
CA VAL A 224 37.47 -0.99 -7.23
C VAL A 224 38.47 -1.90 -7.96
N ILE A 225 38.15 -2.35 -9.18
CA ILE A 225 39.05 -3.21 -9.96
C ILE A 225 40.36 -2.48 -10.28
N ALA A 226 40.30 -1.22 -10.72
CA ALA A 226 41.50 -0.42 -11.01
C ALA A 226 42.38 -0.23 -9.77
N GLY A 227 41.76 0.01 -8.60
CA GLY A 227 42.45 0.09 -7.32
C GLY A 227 43.19 -1.20 -6.95
N ILE A 228 42.53 -2.36 -7.11
CA ILE A 228 43.13 -3.68 -6.84
C ILE A 228 44.30 -3.96 -7.79
N VAL A 229 44.16 -3.65 -9.08
CA VAL A 229 45.22 -3.86 -10.09
C VAL A 229 46.43 -2.97 -9.79
N LEU A 230 46.24 -1.70 -9.46
CA LEU A 230 47.34 -0.79 -9.10
C LEU A 230 48.02 -1.23 -7.79
N TYR A 231 47.25 -1.67 -6.80
CA TYR A 231 47.79 -2.21 -5.55
C TYR A 231 48.64 -3.47 -5.79
N ARG A 232 48.15 -4.40 -6.62
CA ARG A 232 48.88 -5.61 -7.01
C ARG A 232 50.14 -5.32 -7.85
N ARG A 233 50.08 -4.35 -8.76
CA ARG A 233 51.27 -3.91 -9.52
C ARG A 233 52.32 -3.30 -8.60
N ARG A 234 51.90 -2.55 -7.58
CA ARG A 234 52.82 -1.89 -6.65
C ARG A 234 53.50 -2.86 -5.69
N THR A 235 52.76 -3.86 -5.21
CA THR A 235 53.32 -4.94 -4.37
C THR A 235 54.29 -5.82 -5.14
N ARG A 236 54.05 -6.07 -6.43
CA ARG A 236 55.03 -6.78 -7.29
C ARG A 236 56.31 -5.98 -7.57
N ARG A 237 56.27 -4.65 -7.53
CA ARG A 237 57.48 -3.80 -7.68
C ARG A 237 58.31 -3.66 -6.40
N LEU A 238 57.75 -3.99 -5.23
CA LEU A 238 58.44 -3.92 -3.94
C LEU A 238 58.95 -5.29 -3.43
N GLY A 239 58.60 -6.37 -4.12
CA GLY A 239 59.10 -7.73 -3.87
C GLY A 239 60.20 -8.15 -4.84
N GLY A 240 61.24 -7.33 -5.01
CA GLY A 240 62.46 -7.78 -5.67
C GLY A 240 63.13 -8.90 -4.85
N PRO A 241 63.63 -9.97 -5.48
CA PRO A 241 64.19 -11.12 -4.78
C PRO A 241 65.41 -10.71 -3.94
N ARG A 242 65.31 -10.86 -2.61
CA ARG A 242 66.47 -10.75 -1.72
C ARG A 242 67.37 -11.96 -1.96
N ALA A 243 68.45 -11.73 -2.69
CA ALA A 243 69.61 -12.60 -2.72
C ALA A 243 70.12 -12.79 -1.28
N ILE A 244 70.10 -14.04 -0.81
CA ILE A 244 70.71 -14.45 0.46
C ILE A 244 72.20 -14.54 0.21
N GLN A 245 72.96 -13.56 0.71
CA GLN A 245 74.41 -13.52 0.65
C GLN A 245 74.98 -14.16 1.93
N ARG A 246 75.83 -15.17 1.71
CA ARG A 246 76.72 -15.87 2.65
C ARG A 246 77.42 -14.97 3.68
N THR A 247 77.61 -15.51 4.89
CA THR A 247 78.81 -15.41 5.73
C THR A 247 78.83 -16.69 6.59
N ARG A 248 79.71 -17.66 6.30
CA ARG A 248 81.12 -17.86 6.73
C ARG A 248 81.28 -17.99 8.23
#